data_AF-A0A918L0E5-F1
#
_entry.id   AF-A0A918L0E5-F1
#
_cell.length_a   1.000
_cell.length_b   1.000
_cell.length_c   1.000
_cell.angle_alpha   90.00
_cell.angle_beta   90.00
_cell.angle_gamma   90.00
#
_symmetry.space_group_name_H-M   'P 1'
#
loop_
_entity.id
_entity.type
_entity.pdbx_description
1 polymer ?
#
loop_
_entity_poly.entity_id
_entity_poly.type
_entity_poly.pdbx_seq_one_letter_code
_entity_poly.pdbx_strand_id
1 'polypeptide(L)'
;MGSRIRTAQKQARELGRLRTGYSVPNQDPNKRPRPVKSKTWVLSSHAEHYVTAAAEAWGGKVERWQPQGNGAPQFRVITEAEQIDAILPPGDPLSQANEMWNKGGCVRRCDGETEQISRHPCLCLAEHGPEWHLLRQDLYTKDKVCAATSRLNVVLPDMPDVGVWRVETHSWYAANELAGTVDMVLSGTGGKGLVPVTLRIEPRTRVAGGQTKHFPVVVVEIRGVTTRQALTGPLPTAVALDPSGSRAVAAIEAPRPDYLADADAALTVDDVQDVYRAAHAAGHLTDDLIAALKKRADAVKAEEKERASGSGSGDEGPDDEGVYTAEVVDDEAPRERAVWPAVAGPGSR
;
A
#
# COMPACT_ATOMS: atom_id res chain seq x y z
N MET A 1 5.23 -23.05 6.33
CA MET A 1 4.45 -22.64 5.14
C MET A 1 3.48 -23.75 4.79
N GLY A 2 2.17 -23.48 4.70
CA GLY A 2 1.19 -24.51 4.34
C GLY A 2 1.44 -25.06 2.92
N SER A 3 1.23 -26.36 2.72
CA SER A 3 1.26 -26.97 1.39
C SER A 3 0.15 -26.39 0.51
N ARG A 4 0.48 -26.09 -0.75
CA ARG A 4 -0.44 -25.54 -1.75
C ARG A 4 -0.25 -26.31 -3.07
N ILE A 5 -1.32 -26.45 -3.85
CA ILE A 5 -1.25 -27.02 -5.19
C ILE A 5 -0.42 -26.09 -6.07
N ARG A 6 0.73 -26.57 -6.56
CA ARG A 6 1.66 -25.77 -7.37
C ARG A 6 1.20 -25.61 -8.82
N THR A 7 0.40 -26.55 -9.32
CA THR A 7 -0.13 -26.57 -10.69
C THR A 7 -1.35 -25.67 -10.88
N ALA A 8 -1.96 -25.18 -9.80
CA ALA A 8 -3.11 -24.30 -9.85
C ALA A 8 -2.66 -22.84 -9.90
N GLN A 9 -3.25 -22.06 -10.81
CA GLN A 9 -3.07 -20.61 -10.79
C GLN A 9 -3.69 -20.05 -9.51
N LYS A 10 -2.88 -19.36 -8.70
CA LYS A 10 -3.38 -18.66 -7.51
C LYS A 10 -4.20 -17.47 -7.96
N GLN A 11 -5.42 -17.35 -7.47
CA GLN A 11 -6.31 -16.23 -7.77
C GLN A 11 -6.99 -15.77 -6.50
N ALA A 12 -7.08 -14.45 -6.33
CA ALA A 12 -7.94 -13.85 -5.31
C ALA A 12 -9.41 -14.02 -5.72
N ARG A 13 -10.30 -14.09 -4.73
CA ARG A 13 -11.75 -14.17 -4.98
C ARG A 13 -12.24 -12.88 -5.65
N GLU A 14 -13.00 -13.02 -6.73
CA GLU A 14 -13.72 -11.91 -7.37
C GLU A 14 -14.93 -11.52 -6.48
N LEU A 15 -14.89 -10.33 -5.89
CA LEU A 15 -15.97 -9.78 -5.07
C LEU A 15 -17.06 -9.17 -5.94
N GLY A 16 -16.68 -8.61 -7.08
CA GLY A 16 -17.60 -7.96 -8.02
C GLY A 16 -16.89 -7.40 -9.24
N ARG A 17 -17.65 -6.66 -10.05
CA ARG A 17 -17.17 -6.07 -11.30
C ARG A 17 -17.41 -4.57 -11.36
N LEU A 18 -16.45 -3.87 -11.94
CA LEU A 18 -16.50 -2.45 -12.26
C LEU A 18 -16.71 -2.30 -13.77
N ARG A 19 -17.78 -1.61 -14.17
CA ARG A 19 -18.13 -1.38 -15.58
C ARG A 19 -18.28 0.11 -15.89
N THR A 20 -18.00 0.48 -17.13
CA THR A 20 -18.09 1.85 -17.66
C THR A 20 -19.41 2.14 -18.39
N GLY A 21 -20.40 1.25 -18.24
CA GLY A 21 -21.68 1.36 -18.91
C GLY A 21 -22.67 0.31 -18.45
N TYR A 22 -23.93 0.54 -18.80
CA TYR A 22 -25.07 -0.32 -18.49
C TYR A 22 -25.96 -0.48 -19.72
N SER A 23 -26.99 -1.32 -19.64
CA SER A 23 -27.94 -1.51 -20.71
C SER A 23 -29.33 -1.07 -20.28
N VAL A 24 -30.05 -0.41 -21.18
CA VAL A 24 -31.45 -0.03 -20.99
C VAL A 24 -32.35 -0.82 -21.93
N PRO A 25 -33.59 -1.16 -21.52
CA PRO A 25 -34.56 -1.78 -22.42
C PRO A 25 -34.73 -0.98 -23.72
N ASN A 26 -34.93 -1.68 -24.82
CA ASN A 26 -35.25 -1.04 -26.09
C ASN A 26 -36.73 -0.66 -26.11
N GLN A 27 -37.11 0.36 -26.88
CA GLN A 27 -38.52 0.73 -27.07
C GLN A 27 -39.30 -0.39 -27.76
N ASP A 28 -38.64 -1.12 -28.65
CA ASP A 28 -39.17 -2.33 -29.27
C ASP A 28 -38.79 -3.56 -28.44
N PRO A 29 -39.77 -4.29 -27.84
CA PRO A 29 -39.50 -5.46 -26.99
C PRO A 29 -38.77 -6.60 -27.71
N ASN A 30 -38.85 -6.65 -29.05
CA ASN A 30 -38.20 -7.70 -29.85
C ASN A 30 -36.72 -7.40 -30.13
N LYS A 31 -36.24 -6.20 -29.81
CA LYS A 31 -34.86 -5.78 -30.05
C LYS A 31 -34.01 -5.91 -28.80
N ARG A 32 -32.71 -6.17 -29.01
CA ARG A 32 -31.73 -6.24 -27.93
C ARG A 32 -31.73 -4.93 -27.11
N PRO A 33 -31.51 -5.00 -25.78
CA PRO A 33 -31.40 -3.81 -24.96
C PRO A 33 -30.25 -2.91 -25.45
N ARG A 34 -30.45 -1.60 -25.37
CA ARG A 34 -29.51 -0.61 -25.89
C ARG A 34 -28.38 -0.39 -24.87
N PRO A 35 -27.10 -0.48 -25.28
CA PRO A 35 -25.99 -0.13 -24.41
C PRO A 35 -25.94 1.39 -24.19
N VAL A 36 -25.71 1.80 -22.94
CA VAL A 36 -25.56 3.18 -22.50
C VAL A 36 -24.20 3.32 -21.82
N LYS A 37 -23.44 4.34 -22.23
CA LYS A 37 -22.17 4.68 -21.61
C LYS A 37 -22.47 5.43 -20.31
N SER A 38 -21.79 5.06 -19.24
CA SER A 38 -21.90 5.75 -17.97
C SER A 38 -20.77 6.78 -17.84
N LYS A 39 -21.04 7.91 -17.19
CA LYS A 39 -20.00 8.86 -16.77
C LYS A 39 -19.35 8.40 -15.46
N THR A 40 -20.13 7.73 -14.62
CA THR A 40 -19.75 7.20 -13.32
C THR A 40 -19.62 5.68 -13.35
N TRP A 41 -19.07 5.11 -12.29
CA TRP A 41 -18.84 3.68 -12.20
C TRP A 41 -20.13 2.88 -12.00
N VAL A 42 -20.18 1.71 -12.60
CA VAL A 42 -21.26 0.73 -12.39
C VAL A 42 -20.66 -0.49 -11.70
N LEU A 43 -21.00 -0.67 -10.41
CA LEU A 43 -20.55 -1.80 -9.61
C LEU A 43 -21.63 -2.87 -9.59
N SER A 44 -21.23 -4.14 -9.71
CA SER A 44 -22.15 -5.27 -9.54
C SER A 44 -21.51 -6.40 -8.77
N SER A 45 -22.30 -7.10 -7.97
CA SER A 45 -21.90 -8.33 -7.30
C SER A 45 -23.08 -9.30 -7.16
N HIS A 46 -22.77 -10.56 -6.90
CA HIS A 46 -23.75 -11.55 -6.45
C HIS A 46 -24.21 -11.30 -5.00
N ALA A 47 -23.37 -10.67 -4.17
CA ALA A 47 -23.72 -10.39 -2.79
C ALA A 47 -24.20 -8.94 -2.65
N GLU A 48 -25.39 -8.77 -2.06
CA GLU A 48 -26.04 -7.48 -1.89
C GLU A 48 -25.21 -6.51 -1.03
N HIS A 49 -24.65 -7.00 0.08
CA HIS A 49 -23.91 -6.16 1.02
C HIS A 49 -22.69 -5.45 0.41
N TYR A 50 -22.02 -6.04 -0.59
CA TYR A 50 -20.96 -5.36 -1.32
C TYR A 50 -21.49 -4.18 -2.14
N VAL A 51 -22.65 -4.34 -2.75
CA VAL A 51 -23.26 -3.28 -3.58
C VAL A 51 -23.85 -2.18 -2.70
N THR A 52 -24.38 -2.53 -1.53
CA THR A 52 -24.81 -1.56 -0.50
C THR A 52 -23.64 -0.75 0.01
N ALA A 53 -22.52 -1.38 0.38
CA ALA A 53 -21.31 -0.67 0.80
C ALA A 53 -20.77 0.26 -0.30
N ALA A 54 -20.82 -0.17 -1.56
CA ALA A 54 -20.45 0.68 -2.68
C ALA A 54 -21.39 1.90 -2.84
N ALA A 55 -22.69 1.73 -2.60
CA ALA A 55 -23.65 2.83 -2.62
C ALA A 55 -23.43 3.81 -1.46
N GLU A 56 -23.04 3.32 -0.29
CA GLU A 56 -22.67 4.14 0.86
C GLU A 56 -21.38 4.94 0.60
N ALA A 57 -20.36 4.31 0.01
CA ALA A 57 -19.08 4.94 -0.27
C ALA A 57 -19.12 5.96 -1.43
N TRP A 58 -19.88 5.67 -2.50
CA TRP A 58 -19.83 6.44 -3.76
C TRP A 58 -21.18 6.94 -4.25
N GLY A 59 -22.22 6.86 -3.42
CA GLY A 59 -23.58 7.26 -3.76
C GLY A 59 -24.28 6.31 -4.74
N GLY A 60 -25.51 6.68 -5.12
CA GLY A 60 -26.35 5.89 -6.02
C GLY A 60 -27.35 4.96 -5.33
N LYS A 61 -28.13 4.25 -6.14
CA LYS A 61 -29.22 3.37 -5.67
C LYS A 61 -28.93 1.91 -6.02
N VAL A 62 -28.99 1.05 -5.01
CA VAL A 62 -28.89 -0.41 -5.19
C VAL A 62 -30.15 -0.91 -5.89
N GLU A 63 -29.97 -1.74 -6.90
CA GLU A 63 -31.05 -2.43 -7.60
C GLU A 63 -30.70 -3.90 -7.85
N ARG A 64 -31.74 -4.73 -7.85
CA ARG A 64 -31.62 -6.10 -8.34
C ARG A 64 -31.53 -6.05 -9.86
N TRP A 65 -30.51 -6.69 -10.41
CA TRP A 65 -30.17 -6.61 -11.82
C TRP A 65 -29.92 -8.00 -12.40
N GLN A 66 -30.54 -8.24 -13.56
CA GLN A 66 -30.29 -9.44 -14.35
C GLN A 66 -29.27 -9.12 -15.46
N PRO A 67 -28.07 -9.73 -15.45
CA PRO A 67 -27.13 -9.55 -16.55
C PRO A 67 -27.71 -10.08 -17.86
N GLN A 68 -27.30 -9.49 -18.99
CA GLN A 68 -27.70 -9.97 -20.31
C GLN A 68 -27.17 -11.40 -20.54
N GLY A 69 -28.01 -12.29 -21.07
CA GLY A 69 -27.70 -13.69 -21.28
C GLY A 69 -28.12 -14.59 -20.10
N ASN A 70 -27.47 -15.73 -19.96
CA ASN A 70 -27.82 -16.76 -18.95
C ASN A 70 -27.10 -16.57 -17.60
N GLY A 71 -26.74 -15.33 -17.23
CA GLY A 71 -26.11 -15.07 -15.94
C GLY A 71 -27.10 -15.21 -14.78
N ALA A 72 -26.64 -15.56 -13.58
CA ALA A 72 -27.51 -15.53 -12.40
C ALA A 72 -27.89 -14.09 -12.03
N PRO A 73 -29.06 -13.86 -11.39
CA PRO A 73 -29.42 -12.56 -10.84
C PRO A 73 -28.31 -12.02 -9.92
N GLN A 74 -28.07 -10.72 -10.03
CA GLN A 74 -27.04 -9.98 -9.29
C GLN A 74 -27.65 -8.70 -8.68
N PHE A 75 -26.86 -8.00 -7.90
CA PHE A 75 -27.13 -6.65 -7.44
C PHE A 75 -26.21 -5.68 -8.18
N ARG A 76 -26.69 -4.46 -8.41
CA ARG A 76 -25.95 -3.42 -9.09
C ARG A 76 -26.21 -2.07 -8.45
N VAL A 77 -25.20 -1.20 -8.48
CA VAL A 77 -25.32 0.24 -8.22
C VAL A 77 -24.64 1.00 -9.35
N ILE A 78 -25.30 2.04 -9.82
CA ILE A 78 -24.69 3.08 -10.65
C ILE A 78 -24.31 4.20 -9.69
N THR A 79 -23.02 4.45 -9.50
CA THR A 79 -22.53 5.40 -8.50
C THR A 79 -22.71 6.84 -8.97
N GLU A 80 -22.51 7.78 -8.05
CA GLU A 80 -22.40 9.20 -8.35
C GLU A 80 -20.93 9.61 -8.58
N ALA A 81 -19.97 8.81 -8.12
CA ALA A 81 -18.55 9.05 -8.30
C ALA A 81 -18.03 8.69 -9.70
N GLU A 82 -17.34 9.63 -10.35
CA GLU A 82 -16.58 9.42 -11.60
C GLU A 82 -15.20 8.77 -11.37
N GLN A 83 -14.75 8.76 -10.11
CA GLN A 83 -13.44 8.30 -9.68
C GLN A 83 -13.59 7.36 -8.48
N ILE A 84 -12.78 6.31 -8.43
CA ILE A 84 -12.74 5.36 -7.32
C ILE A 84 -11.28 5.12 -6.93
N ASP A 85 -11.00 5.23 -5.64
CA ASP A 85 -9.70 4.86 -5.09
C ASP A 85 -9.59 3.34 -5.02
N ALA A 86 -8.44 2.83 -5.46
CA ALA A 86 -8.17 1.41 -5.58
C ALA A 86 -6.68 1.12 -5.35
N ILE A 87 -6.36 -0.17 -5.32
CA ILE A 87 -5.01 -0.66 -5.12
C ILE A 87 -4.74 -1.74 -6.16
N LEU A 88 -3.61 -1.63 -6.86
CA LEU A 88 -3.12 -2.71 -7.71
C LEU A 88 -2.50 -3.79 -6.80
N PRO A 89 -2.98 -5.05 -6.86
CA PRO A 89 -2.40 -6.15 -6.10
C PRO A 89 -1.01 -6.52 -6.64
N PRO A 90 -0.18 -7.24 -5.85
CA PRO A 90 1.10 -7.74 -6.32
C PRO A 90 0.93 -8.79 -7.42
N GLY A 91 1.98 -8.95 -8.23
CA GLY A 91 1.94 -9.74 -9.46
C GLY A 91 1.36 -8.94 -10.63
N ASP A 92 1.02 -9.62 -11.72
CA ASP A 92 0.37 -8.99 -12.87
C ASP A 92 -1.15 -8.94 -12.65
N PRO A 93 -1.74 -7.74 -12.42
CA PRO A 93 -3.17 -7.60 -12.20
C PRO A 93 -3.98 -7.56 -13.50
N LEU A 94 -3.31 -7.50 -14.67
CA LEU A 94 -3.93 -7.25 -15.95
C LEU A 94 -3.97 -8.53 -16.79
N SER A 95 -5.15 -8.86 -17.29
CA SER A 95 -5.33 -9.91 -18.30
C SER A 95 -5.94 -9.30 -19.55
N GLN A 96 -5.24 -9.42 -20.68
CA GLN A 96 -5.71 -8.94 -21.97
C GLN A 96 -5.75 -10.06 -23.01
N ALA A 97 -6.80 -10.06 -23.81
CA ALA A 97 -6.88 -10.89 -25.01
C ALA A 97 -7.87 -10.32 -26.03
N ASN A 98 -7.62 -10.64 -27.29
CA ASN A 98 -8.56 -10.43 -28.40
C ASN A 98 -9.52 -11.62 -28.44
N GLU A 99 -10.75 -11.40 -27.97
CA GLU A 99 -11.74 -12.46 -27.75
C GLU A 99 -12.93 -12.37 -28.70
N MET A 100 -13.35 -13.49 -29.26
CA MET A 100 -14.63 -13.61 -29.97
C MET A 100 -15.54 -14.56 -29.20
N TRP A 101 -16.73 -14.07 -28.85
CA TRP A 101 -17.73 -14.82 -28.10
C TRP A 101 -18.95 -15.12 -28.98
N ASN A 102 -19.47 -16.34 -28.90
CA ASN A 102 -20.77 -16.70 -29.44
C ASN A 102 -21.66 -17.27 -28.31
N LYS A 103 -22.86 -17.76 -28.66
CA LYS A 103 -23.78 -18.37 -27.67
C LYS A 103 -23.21 -19.59 -26.94
N GLY A 104 -22.23 -20.27 -27.54
CA GLY A 104 -21.55 -21.45 -26.99
C GLY A 104 -20.28 -21.15 -26.19
N GLY A 105 -19.85 -19.89 -26.11
CA GLY A 105 -18.68 -19.47 -25.32
C GLY A 105 -17.64 -18.70 -26.13
N CYS A 106 -16.42 -18.65 -25.58
CA CYS A 106 -15.29 -18.01 -26.23
C CYS A 106 -14.75 -18.93 -27.33
N VAL A 107 -14.93 -18.53 -28.59
CA VAL A 107 -14.50 -19.31 -29.76
C VAL A 107 -13.13 -18.92 -30.27
N ARG A 108 -12.65 -17.73 -29.91
CA ARG A 108 -11.30 -17.26 -30.23
C ARG A 108 -10.76 -16.46 -29.08
N ARG A 109 -9.51 -16.70 -28.72
CA ARG A 109 -8.75 -15.88 -27.77
C ARG A 109 -7.33 -15.75 -28.28
N CYS A 110 -6.90 -14.57 -28.69
CA CYS A 110 -5.52 -14.35 -29.15
C CYS A 110 -4.84 -13.20 -28.40
N ASP A 111 -3.52 -13.23 -28.28
CA ASP A 111 -2.70 -12.14 -27.72
C ASP A 111 -2.27 -11.10 -28.78
N GLY A 112 -2.63 -11.33 -30.04
CA GLY A 112 -2.22 -10.51 -31.19
C GLY A 112 -1.29 -11.26 -32.14
N GLU A 113 -0.56 -12.25 -31.64
CA GLU A 113 0.35 -13.09 -32.42
C GLU A 113 -0.13 -14.54 -32.47
N THR A 114 -0.53 -15.07 -31.31
CA THR A 114 -0.91 -16.47 -31.12
C THR A 114 -2.34 -16.58 -30.59
N GLU A 115 -3.09 -17.53 -31.14
CA GLU A 115 -4.39 -17.98 -30.67
C GLU A 115 -4.18 -19.01 -29.53
N GLN A 116 -4.75 -18.74 -28.36
CA GLN A 116 -4.47 -19.44 -27.11
C GLN A 116 -5.25 -20.75 -26.93
N ILE A 117 -6.36 -20.95 -27.64
CA ILE A 117 -7.22 -22.14 -27.58
C ILE A 117 -6.67 -23.25 -28.50
N SER A 118 -6.49 -22.96 -29.78
CA SER A 118 -6.00 -23.86 -30.83
C SER A 118 -4.50 -23.79 -31.08
N ARG A 119 -3.77 -22.83 -30.50
CA ARG A 119 -2.30 -22.68 -30.65
C ARG A 119 -1.84 -22.40 -32.09
N HIS A 120 -2.66 -21.68 -32.85
CA HIS A 120 -2.36 -21.24 -34.21
C HIS A 120 -2.03 -19.73 -34.24
N PRO A 121 -1.51 -19.17 -35.35
CA PRO A 121 -1.42 -17.72 -35.49
C PRO A 121 -2.75 -17.02 -35.21
N CYS A 122 -2.71 -15.79 -34.67
CA CYS A 122 -3.92 -15.08 -34.26
C CYS A 122 -4.93 -14.96 -35.43
N LEU A 123 -6.06 -15.65 -35.29
CA LEU A 123 -7.13 -15.70 -36.30
C LEU A 123 -7.77 -14.33 -36.54
N CYS A 124 -7.83 -13.48 -35.51
CA CYS A 124 -8.38 -12.13 -35.63
C CYS A 124 -7.58 -11.28 -36.61
N LEU A 125 -6.25 -11.37 -36.53
CA LEU A 125 -5.33 -10.68 -37.42
C LEU A 125 -5.34 -11.32 -38.82
N ALA A 126 -5.31 -12.65 -38.89
CA ALA A 126 -5.28 -13.37 -40.16
C ALA A 126 -6.54 -13.14 -41.02
N GLU A 127 -7.73 -13.06 -40.41
CA GLU A 127 -9.00 -12.92 -41.14
C GLU A 127 -9.31 -11.47 -41.52
N HIS A 128 -8.95 -10.50 -40.68
CA HIS A 128 -9.42 -9.12 -40.81
C HIS A 128 -8.29 -8.08 -41.02
N GLY A 129 -7.03 -8.52 -41.00
CA GLY A 129 -5.87 -7.64 -41.15
C GLY A 129 -5.58 -6.80 -39.88
N PRO A 130 -4.55 -5.95 -39.91
CA PRO A 130 -4.07 -5.20 -38.74
C PRO A 130 -5.10 -4.21 -38.17
N GLU A 131 -5.99 -3.71 -39.01
CA GLU A 131 -7.01 -2.73 -38.64
C GLU A 131 -8.35 -3.36 -38.20
N TRP A 132 -8.35 -4.66 -37.85
CA TRP A 132 -9.56 -5.39 -37.42
C TRP A 132 -10.31 -4.69 -36.28
N HIS A 133 -9.58 -4.01 -35.39
CA HIS A 133 -10.13 -3.29 -34.26
C HIS A 133 -11.06 -2.13 -34.67
N LEU A 134 -10.89 -1.55 -35.86
CA LEU A 134 -11.79 -0.54 -36.42
C LEU A 134 -13.13 -1.13 -36.84
N LEU A 135 -13.14 -2.38 -37.34
CA LEU A 135 -14.36 -3.08 -37.75
C LEU A 135 -15.27 -3.35 -36.55
N ARG A 136 -14.72 -3.50 -35.35
CA ARG A 136 -15.53 -3.69 -34.13
C ARG A 136 -16.36 -2.46 -33.76
N GLN A 137 -16.01 -1.28 -34.27
CA GLN A 137 -16.72 -0.04 -33.96
C GLN A 137 -18.04 0.10 -34.72
N ASP A 138 -18.30 -0.77 -35.69
CA ASP A 138 -19.56 -0.85 -36.41
C ASP A 138 -20.49 -1.87 -35.72
N LEU A 139 -21.75 -1.47 -35.52
CA LEU A 139 -22.80 -2.27 -34.90
C LEU A 139 -23.07 -3.58 -35.64
N TYR A 140 -22.90 -3.61 -36.96
CA TYR A 140 -23.21 -4.79 -37.79
C TYR A 140 -22.12 -5.86 -37.79
N THR A 141 -20.89 -5.46 -37.44
CA THR A 141 -19.68 -6.30 -37.45
C THR A 141 -19.13 -6.57 -36.05
N LYS A 142 -19.58 -5.83 -35.02
CA LYS A 142 -19.11 -5.96 -33.63
C LYS A 142 -19.15 -7.39 -33.08
N ASP A 143 -20.17 -8.17 -33.44
CA ASP A 143 -20.34 -9.56 -33.00
C ASP A 143 -19.60 -10.58 -33.89
N LYS A 144 -19.04 -10.13 -35.03
CA LYS A 144 -18.34 -10.97 -36.01
C LYS A 144 -16.82 -10.88 -35.90
N VAL A 145 -16.31 -9.86 -35.24
CA VAL A 145 -14.88 -9.57 -35.09
C VAL A 145 -14.48 -9.71 -33.62
N CYS A 146 -13.22 -10.03 -33.36
CA CYS A 146 -12.66 -10.15 -32.01
C CYS A 146 -12.73 -8.83 -31.22
N ALA A 147 -12.65 -8.93 -29.89
CA ALA A 147 -12.75 -7.87 -28.91
C ALA A 147 -11.45 -7.70 -28.16
N ALA A 148 -10.80 -6.53 -28.19
CA ALA A 148 -9.73 -6.26 -27.23
C ALA A 148 -10.34 -6.15 -25.83
N THR A 149 -10.26 -7.24 -25.07
CA THR A 149 -10.86 -7.38 -23.76
C THR A 149 -9.78 -7.29 -22.72
N SER A 150 -9.84 -6.25 -21.90
CA SER A 150 -8.93 -6.03 -20.78
C SER A 150 -9.68 -6.22 -19.48
N ARG A 151 -9.09 -7.03 -18.61
CA ARG A 151 -9.58 -7.34 -17.26
C ARG A 151 -8.50 -6.94 -16.28
N LEU A 152 -8.73 -5.86 -15.55
CA LEU A 152 -7.82 -5.37 -14.51
C LEU A 152 -8.40 -5.73 -13.15
N ASN A 153 -7.64 -6.47 -12.35
CA ASN A 153 -8.00 -6.79 -10.97
C ASN A 153 -7.48 -5.70 -10.04
N VAL A 154 -8.37 -5.13 -9.23
CA VAL A 154 -8.04 -4.11 -8.24
C VAL A 154 -8.60 -4.49 -6.88
N VAL A 155 -7.97 -4.04 -5.82
CA VAL A 155 -8.52 -4.09 -4.46
C VAL A 155 -9.13 -2.73 -4.15
N LEU A 156 -10.33 -2.71 -3.58
CA LEU A 156 -10.98 -1.48 -3.14
C LEU A 156 -10.84 -1.38 -1.62
N PRO A 157 -10.05 -0.43 -1.09
CA PRO A 157 -9.68 -0.42 0.34
C PRO A 157 -10.88 -0.14 1.26
N ASP A 158 -11.86 0.64 0.81
CA ASP A 158 -13.04 1.03 1.59
C ASP A 158 -14.18 0.00 1.50
N MET A 159 -13.98 -1.10 0.77
CA MET A 159 -14.99 -2.14 0.59
C MET A 159 -14.83 -3.25 1.63
N PRO A 160 -15.94 -3.87 2.06
CA PRO A 160 -15.87 -5.01 2.96
C PRO A 160 -15.29 -6.25 2.24
N ASP A 161 -14.57 -7.08 3.01
CA ASP A 161 -13.93 -8.33 2.59
C ASP A 161 -12.61 -8.19 1.80
N VAL A 162 -11.80 -9.25 1.82
CA VAL A 162 -10.50 -9.31 1.14
C VAL A 162 -10.66 -10.06 -0.19
N GLY A 163 -10.52 -9.33 -1.29
CA GLY A 163 -10.61 -9.90 -2.63
C GLY A 163 -10.36 -8.85 -3.70
N VAL A 164 -10.71 -9.19 -4.94
CA VAL A 164 -10.51 -8.31 -6.09
C VAL A 164 -11.83 -7.92 -6.74
N TRP A 165 -11.89 -6.68 -7.18
CA TRP A 165 -12.88 -6.15 -8.09
C TRP A 165 -12.30 -6.16 -9.48
N ARG A 166 -13.07 -6.65 -10.45
CA ARG A 166 -12.61 -6.76 -11.83
C ARG A 166 -13.15 -5.61 -12.66
N VAL A 167 -12.25 -4.72 -13.10
CA VAL A 167 -12.54 -3.74 -14.13
C VAL A 167 -12.54 -4.45 -15.49
N GLU A 168 -13.60 -4.30 -16.26
CA GLU A 168 -13.72 -4.92 -17.58
C GLU A 168 -13.99 -3.86 -18.66
N THR A 169 -13.14 -3.82 -19.69
CA THR A 169 -13.31 -2.96 -20.86
C THR A 169 -13.08 -3.76 -22.15
N HIS A 170 -13.83 -3.39 -23.19
CA HIS A 170 -13.70 -3.96 -24.54
C HIS A 170 -13.22 -2.92 -25.57
N SER A 171 -12.63 -1.81 -25.09
CA SER A 171 -12.14 -0.73 -25.93
C SER A 171 -10.68 -1.00 -26.29
N TRP A 172 -10.38 -0.98 -27.59
CA TRP A 172 -9.01 -1.12 -28.10
C TRP A 172 -8.06 -0.06 -27.52
N TYR A 173 -8.47 1.20 -27.51
CA TYR A 173 -7.62 2.29 -27.01
C TYR A 173 -7.42 2.21 -25.50
N ALA A 174 -8.46 1.82 -24.76
CA ALA A 174 -8.32 1.60 -23.32
C ALA A 174 -7.39 0.41 -23.02
N ALA A 175 -7.41 -0.64 -23.85
CA ALA A 175 -6.50 -1.77 -23.68
C ALA A 175 -5.03 -1.34 -23.78
N ASN A 176 -4.69 -0.53 -24.79
CA ASN A 176 -3.32 -0.04 -24.98
C ASN A 176 -2.84 0.84 -23.83
N GLU A 177 -3.68 1.78 -23.36
CA GLU A 177 -3.34 2.66 -22.24
C GLU A 177 -3.20 1.89 -20.93
N LEU A 178 -4.12 0.96 -20.65
CA LEU A 178 -4.04 0.12 -19.44
C LEU A 178 -2.79 -0.75 -19.43
N ALA A 179 -2.41 -1.34 -20.55
CA ALA A 179 -1.18 -2.13 -20.66
C ALA A 179 0.04 -1.27 -20.34
N GLY A 180 0.18 -0.12 -21.00
CA GLY A 180 1.33 0.78 -20.77
C GLY A 180 1.44 1.26 -19.31
N THR A 181 0.33 1.62 -18.67
CA THR A 181 0.34 2.05 -17.27
C THR A 181 0.72 0.91 -16.33
N VAL A 182 0.13 -0.28 -16.51
CA VAL A 182 0.42 -1.44 -15.65
C VAL A 182 1.87 -1.89 -15.83
N ASP A 183 2.37 -1.98 -17.06
CA ASP A 183 3.75 -2.39 -17.35
C ASP A 183 4.78 -1.43 -16.73
N MET A 184 4.49 -0.12 -16.74
CA MET A 184 5.34 0.87 -16.07
C MET A 184 5.38 0.65 -14.55
N VAL A 185 4.23 0.39 -13.93
CA VAL A 185 4.13 0.11 -12.49
C VAL A 185 4.83 -1.20 -12.15
N LEU A 186 4.63 -2.25 -12.94
CA LEU A 186 5.29 -3.55 -12.73
C LEU A 186 6.82 -3.42 -12.89
N SER A 187 7.29 -2.65 -13.86
CA SER A 187 8.71 -2.40 -14.08
C SER A 187 9.36 -1.66 -12.92
N GLY A 188 8.68 -0.65 -12.35
CA GLY A 188 9.21 0.09 -11.20
C GLY A 188 9.18 -0.67 -9.87
N THR A 189 8.20 -1.56 -9.69
CA THR A 189 8.02 -2.30 -8.43
C THR A 189 8.59 -3.73 -8.46
N GLY A 190 8.99 -4.21 -9.63
CA GLY A 190 9.31 -5.62 -9.87
C GLY A 190 8.10 -6.54 -9.67
N GLY A 191 6.88 -6.02 -9.86
CA GLY A 191 5.62 -6.72 -9.60
C GLY A 191 5.37 -7.05 -8.13
N LYS A 192 6.01 -6.33 -7.21
CA LYS A 192 5.92 -6.56 -5.76
C LYS A 192 5.26 -5.38 -5.06
N GLY A 193 4.57 -5.67 -3.96
CA GLY A 193 3.91 -4.65 -3.15
C GLY A 193 2.54 -4.24 -3.69
N LEU A 194 1.95 -3.29 -2.98
CA LEU A 194 0.64 -2.72 -3.28
C LEU A 194 0.86 -1.32 -3.83
N VAL A 195 0.15 -0.97 -4.91
CA VAL A 195 0.28 0.35 -5.54
C VAL A 195 -1.05 1.08 -5.44
N PRO A 196 -1.13 2.19 -4.67
CA PRO A 196 -2.34 2.99 -4.58
C PRO A 196 -2.60 3.68 -5.91
N VAL A 197 -3.81 3.54 -6.42
CA VAL A 197 -4.25 4.15 -7.68
C VAL A 197 -5.64 4.76 -7.54
N THR A 198 -5.95 5.70 -8.42
CA THR A 198 -7.31 6.18 -8.64
C THR A 198 -7.76 5.74 -10.03
N LEU A 199 -8.96 5.17 -10.10
CA LEU A 199 -9.61 4.72 -11.32
C LEU A 199 -10.62 5.76 -11.77
N ARG A 200 -10.43 6.33 -12.95
CA ARG A 200 -11.31 7.37 -13.51
C ARG A 200 -11.89 6.96 -14.87
N ILE A 201 -13.16 7.28 -15.10
CA ILE A 201 -13.76 7.16 -16.43
C ILE A 201 -13.57 8.47 -17.17
N GLU A 202 -12.80 8.46 -18.24
CA GLU A 202 -12.59 9.62 -19.10
C GLU A 202 -13.33 9.46 -20.44
N PRO A 203 -14.35 10.28 -20.73
CA PRO A 203 -14.99 10.28 -22.04
C PRO A 203 -14.09 10.96 -23.07
N ARG A 204 -13.60 10.20 -24.06
CA ARG A 204 -12.82 10.74 -25.17
C ARG A 204 -13.58 10.73 -26.47
N THR A 205 -13.13 11.56 -27.41
CA THR A 205 -13.73 11.69 -28.75
C THR A 205 -12.72 11.35 -29.83
N ARG A 206 -13.17 10.64 -30.87
CA ARG A 206 -12.39 10.44 -32.09
C ARG A 206 -13.30 10.59 -33.31
N VAL A 207 -12.78 11.20 -34.36
CA VAL A 207 -13.39 11.17 -35.68
C VAL A 207 -12.84 9.96 -36.43
N ALA A 208 -13.71 9.05 -36.84
CA ALA A 208 -13.36 7.89 -37.65
C ALA A 208 -14.42 7.70 -38.74
N GLY A 209 -14.00 7.59 -40.01
CA GLY A 209 -14.93 7.46 -41.13
C GLY A 209 -15.93 8.61 -41.25
N GLY A 210 -15.52 9.85 -40.92
CA GLY A 210 -16.39 11.03 -40.96
C GLY A 210 -17.40 11.16 -39.82
N GLN A 211 -17.41 10.23 -38.85
CA GLN A 211 -18.31 10.29 -37.68
C GLN A 211 -17.53 10.52 -36.39
N THR A 212 -18.00 11.45 -35.55
CA THR A 212 -17.48 11.66 -34.20
C THR A 212 -18.03 10.59 -33.26
N LYS A 213 -17.14 9.75 -32.72
CA LYS A 213 -17.46 8.72 -31.75
C LYS A 213 -16.89 9.10 -30.38
N HIS A 214 -17.76 9.11 -29.37
CA HIS A 214 -17.36 9.22 -27.97
C HIS A 214 -17.09 7.82 -27.41
N PHE A 215 -16.08 7.61 -26.58
CA PHE A 215 -15.84 6.32 -25.92
C PHE A 215 -15.27 6.53 -24.51
N PRO A 216 -15.70 5.73 -23.52
CA PRO A 216 -15.12 5.78 -22.19
C PRO A 216 -13.76 5.08 -22.19
N VAL A 217 -12.76 5.74 -21.62
CA VAL A 217 -11.44 5.17 -21.32
C VAL A 217 -11.31 5.06 -19.82
N VAL A 218 -10.81 3.92 -19.35
CA VAL A 218 -10.45 3.77 -17.93
C VAL A 218 -9.03 4.26 -17.77
N VAL A 219 -8.85 5.32 -17.00
CA VAL A 219 -7.55 5.88 -16.67
C VAL A 219 -7.16 5.38 -15.28
N VAL A 220 -5.90 4.94 -15.14
CA VAL A 220 -5.30 4.52 -13.88
C VAL A 220 -4.24 5.55 -13.51
N GLU A 221 -4.45 6.25 -12.41
CA GLU A 221 -3.56 7.32 -11.93
C GLU A 221 -2.92 6.89 -10.61
N ILE A 222 -1.63 7.14 -10.41
CA ILE A 222 -0.97 6.83 -9.13
C ILE A 222 -1.45 7.82 -8.08
N ARG A 223 -1.91 7.31 -6.93
CA ARG A 223 -2.55 8.13 -5.89
C ARG A 223 -1.61 8.40 -4.72
N GLY A 224 -1.52 9.67 -4.33
CA GLY A 224 -0.91 10.13 -3.08
C GLY A 224 0.59 9.85 -2.92
N VAL A 225 1.26 9.32 -3.95
CA VAL A 225 2.71 9.16 -4.02
C VAL A 225 3.24 9.73 -5.32
N THR A 226 4.46 10.23 -5.29
CA THR A 226 5.12 10.71 -6.52
C THR A 226 5.49 9.53 -7.42
N THR A 227 5.57 9.75 -8.73
CA THR A 227 6.08 8.75 -9.68
C THR A 227 7.45 8.22 -9.26
N ARG A 228 8.32 9.09 -8.72
CA ARG A 228 9.62 8.68 -8.18
C ARG A 228 9.44 7.64 -7.07
N GLN A 229 8.59 7.92 -6.07
CA GLN A 229 8.34 7.01 -4.96
C GLN A 229 7.69 5.69 -5.41
N ALA A 230 6.75 5.75 -6.35
CA ALA A 230 6.06 4.57 -6.89
C ALA A 230 7.00 3.64 -7.69
N LEU A 231 8.03 4.21 -8.32
CA LEU A 231 8.97 3.46 -9.17
C LEU A 231 10.30 3.12 -8.47
N THR A 232 10.51 3.54 -7.23
CA THR A 232 11.73 3.20 -6.45
C THR A 232 11.65 1.85 -5.72
N GLY A 233 10.52 1.15 -5.81
CA GLY A 233 10.32 -0.17 -5.23
C GLY A 233 8.97 -0.32 -4.52
N PRO A 234 8.72 -1.48 -3.87
CA PRO A 234 7.48 -1.75 -3.16
C PRO A 234 7.22 -0.73 -2.04
N LEU A 235 6.01 -0.16 -2.01
CA LEU A 235 5.59 0.73 -0.93
C LEU A 235 5.25 -0.06 0.35
N PRO A 236 5.48 0.52 1.55
CA PRO A 236 4.93 -0.01 2.78
C PRO A 236 3.40 -0.11 2.69
N THR A 237 2.82 -1.20 3.21
CA THR A 237 1.36 -1.43 3.12
C THR A 237 0.54 -0.31 3.74
N ALA A 238 1.00 0.29 4.84
CA ALA A 238 0.32 1.45 5.44
C ALA A 238 0.21 2.64 4.47
N VAL A 239 1.29 2.93 3.73
CA VAL A 239 1.30 4.00 2.71
C VAL A 239 0.41 3.63 1.52
N ALA A 240 0.34 2.34 1.14
CA ALA A 240 -0.52 1.91 0.04
C ALA A 240 -2.03 1.97 0.40
N LEU A 241 -2.38 1.73 1.66
CA LEU A 241 -3.77 1.82 2.14
C LEU A 241 -4.19 3.27 2.35
N ASP A 242 -3.32 4.08 2.96
CA ASP A 242 -3.55 5.51 3.19
C ASP A 242 -2.35 6.37 2.72
N PRO A 243 -2.25 6.66 1.41
CA PRO A 243 -1.19 7.49 0.84
C PRO A 243 -1.41 8.98 1.13
N SER A 244 -2.60 9.38 1.58
CA SER A 244 -2.86 10.74 2.08
C SER A 244 -2.37 10.94 3.52
N GLY A 245 -2.38 9.88 4.33
CA GLY A 245 -1.90 9.87 5.71
C GLY A 245 -0.38 9.94 5.83
N SER A 246 0.36 9.69 4.75
CA SER A 246 1.82 9.83 4.72
C SER A 246 2.32 11.28 4.61
N ARG A 247 1.58 12.25 5.16
CA ARG A 247 2.20 13.51 5.58
C ARG A 247 3.35 13.13 6.52
N ALA A 248 4.53 13.66 6.23
CA ALA A 248 5.79 13.39 6.93
C ALA A 248 5.52 12.98 8.38
N VAL A 249 5.80 11.71 8.70
CA VAL A 249 5.85 11.27 10.10
C VAL A 249 6.70 12.31 10.80
N ALA A 250 6.09 13.09 11.70
CA ALA A 250 6.81 14.02 12.53
C ALA A 250 8.00 13.23 13.09
N ALA A 251 9.22 13.74 12.91
CA ALA A 251 10.41 13.08 13.40
C ALA A 251 10.13 12.66 14.84
N ILE A 252 10.24 11.35 15.13
CA ILE A 252 10.12 10.87 16.50
C ILE A 252 11.28 11.53 17.23
N GLU A 253 10.98 12.57 18.02
CA GLU A 253 11.94 13.13 18.95
C GLU A 253 12.41 11.97 19.84
N ALA A 254 13.72 11.73 19.88
CA ALA A 254 14.27 10.74 20.79
C ALA A 254 13.72 11.02 22.20
N PRO A 255 13.38 9.98 22.98
CA PRO A 255 12.82 10.17 24.32
C PRO A 255 13.71 11.12 25.11
N ARG A 256 13.14 12.25 25.52
CA ARG A 256 13.85 13.28 26.29
C ARG A 256 14.33 12.65 27.60
N PRO A 257 15.63 12.71 27.92
CA PRO A 257 16.14 12.22 29.21
C PRO A 257 15.45 12.94 30.37
N ASP A 258 15.17 12.21 31.46
CA ASP A 258 14.59 12.77 32.67
C ASP A 258 15.69 13.38 33.55
N TYR A 259 16.04 14.62 33.25
CA TYR A 259 17.08 15.36 33.97
C TYR A 259 16.79 15.55 35.46
N LEU A 260 15.54 15.44 35.91
CA LEU A 260 15.21 15.54 37.33
C LEU A 260 15.55 14.23 38.04
N ALA A 261 15.22 13.09 37.44
CA ALA A 261 15.63 11.79 37.97
C ALA A 261 17.17 11.65 38.03
N ASP A 262 17.88 12.12 36.99
CA ASP A 262 19.34 12.10 36.96
C ASP A 262 19.95 13.02 38.05
N ALA A 263 19.34 14.18 38.30
CA ALA A 263 19.78 15.10 39.36
C ALA A 263 19.44 14.60 40.78
N ASP A 264 18.33 13.88 40.95
CA ASP A 264 17.98 13.27 42.23
C ASP A 264 18.97 12.15 42.59
N ALA A 265 19.46 11.41 41.59
CA ALA A 265 20.50 10.39 41.75
C ALA A 265 21.92 10.95 41.96
N ALA A 266 22.14 12.25 41.72
CA ALA A 266 23.43 12.89 41.89
C ALA A 266 23.89 12.88 43.36
N LEU A 267 25.17 12.53 43.58
CA LEU A 267 25.77 12.42 44.91
C LEU A 267 26.68 13.60 45.26
N THR A 268 27.12 14.35 44.26
CA THR A 268 27.97 15.53 44.41
C THR A 268 27.40 16.73 43.67
N VAL A 269 27.88 17.93 44.02
CA VAL A 269 27.49 19.16 43.31
C VAL A 269 27.95 19.12 41.84
N ASP A 270 29.09 18.49 41.55
CA ASP A 270 29.62 18.37 40.19
C ASP A 270 28.73 17.45 39.31
N ASP A 271 28.16 16.39 39.88
CA ASP A 271 27.20 15.52 39.17
C ASP A 271 25.94 16.30 38.75
N VAL A 272 25.42 17.18 39.62
CA VAL A 272 24.28 18.04 39.28
C VAL A 272 24.65 19.05 38.18
N GLN A 273 25.89 19.54 38.16
CA GLN A 273 26.39 20.40 37.08
C GLN A 273 26.54 19.67 35.75
N ASP A 274 26.88 18.38 35.77
CA ASP A 274 26.92 17.55 34.56
C ASP A 274 25.54 17.34 33.95
N VAL A 275 24.52 17.10 34.78
CA VAL A 275 23.13 17.04 34.34
C VAL A 275 22.68 18.38 33.74
N TYR A 276 23.07 19.50 34.35
CA TYR A 276 22.81 20.84 33.80
C TYR A 276 23.49 21.05 32.45
N ARG A 277 24.77 20.67 32.31
CA ARG A 277 25.52 20.78 31.04
C ARG A 277 24.91 19.92 29.95
N ALA A 278 24.47 18.70 30.27
CA ALA A 278 23.79 17.81 29.35
C ALA A 278 22.43 18.38 28.88
N ALA A 279 21.64 18.94 29.80
CA ALA A 279 20.38 19.61 29.48
C ALA A 279 20.60 20.87 28.64
N HIS A 280 21.63 21.66 28.93
CA HIS A 280 22.00 22.86 28.17
C HIS A 280 22.45 22.50 26.75
N ALA A 281 23.33 21.51 26.59
CA ALA A 281 23.83 21.06 25.30
C ALA A 281 22.72 20.50 24.40
N ALA A 282 21.70 19.88 25.01
CA ALA A 282 20.52 19.38 24.32
C ALA A 282 19.43 20.45 24.08
N GLY A 283 19.61 21.69 24.56
CA GLY A 283 18.60 22.74 24.44
C GLY A 283 17.33 22.50 25.28
N HIS A 284 17.42 21.65 26.30
CA HIS A 284 16.30 21.20 27.13
C HIS A 284 16.13 22.02 28.43
N LEU A 285 16.84 23.14 28.57
CA LEU A 285 16.71 23.99 29.75
C LEU A 285 15.40 24.78 29.71
N THR A 286 14.63 24.65 30.77
CA THR A 286 13.49 25.50 31.10
C THR A 286 13.77 26.20 32.42
N ASP A 287 13.10 27.33 32.68
CA ASP A 287 13.28 28.08 33.93
C ASP A 287 12.97 27.22 35.17
N ASP A 288 11.96 26.34 35.06
CA ASP A 288 11.60 25.38 36.10
C ASP A 288 12.69 24.33 36.35
N LEU A 289 13.30 23.80 35.29
CA LEU A 289 14.40 22.83 35.41
C LEU A 289 15.64 23.48 36.02
N ILE A 290 15.94 24.73 35.65
CA ILE A 290 17.05 25.49 36.25
C ILE A 290 16.81 25.70 37.75
N ALA A 291 15.59 26.05 38.15
CA ALA A 291 15.24 26.23 39.55
C ALA A 291 15.35 24.91 40.35
N ALA A 292 14.89 23.79 39.77
CA ALA A 292 14.98 22.48 40.38
C ALA A 292 16.44 22.00 40.56
N LEU A 293 17.27 22.14 39.52
CA LEU A 293 18.70 21.76 39.56
C LEU A 293 19.48 22.60 40.59
N LYS A 294 19.20 23.91 40.68
CA LYS A 294 19.81 24.77 41.71
C LYS A 294 19.43 24.31 43.12
N LYS A 295 18.14 24.04 43.35
CA LYS A 295 17.65 23.55 44.64
C LYS A 295 18.32 22.23 45.03
N ARG A 296 18.51 21.32 44.07
CA ARG A 296 19.20 20.04 44.31
C ARG A 296 20.67 20.24 44.61
N ALA A 297 21.38 21.10 43.87
CA ALA A 297 22.78 21.42 44.13
C ALA A 297 22.99 22.00 45.54
N ASP A 298 22.10 22.89 46.00
CA ASP A 298 22.16 23.45 47.35
C ASP A 298 21.93 22.37 48.43
N ALA A 299 21.01 21.43 48.19
CA ALA A 299 20.76 20.31 49.10
C ALA A 299 21.96 19.35 49.18
N VAL A 300 22.53 18.95 48.04
CA VAL A 300 23.71 18.08 47.99
C VAL A 300 24.91 18.74 48.67
N LYS A 301 25.10 20.06 48.48
CA LYS A 301 26.15 20.82 49.16
C LYS A 301 25.96 20.85 50.69
N ALA A 302 24.72 20.90 51.17
CA ALA A 302 24.43 20.81 52.60
C ALA A 302 24.72 19.41 53.14
N GLU A 303 24.32 18.36 52.41
CA GLU A 303 24.60 16.96 52.75
C GLU A 303 26.12 16.65 52.76
N GLU A 304 26.87 17.17 51.79
CA GLU A 304 28.34 17.08 51.75
C GLU A 304 28.98 17.77 52.97
N LYS A 305 28.48 18.94 53.35
CA LYS A 305 28.97 19.67 54.52
C LYS A 305 28.67 18.93 55.82
N GLU A 306 27.50 18.30 55.93
CA GLU A 306 27.14 17.46 57.07
C GLU A 306 28.01 16.21 57.14
N ARG A 307 28.25 15.52 56.01
CA ARG A 307 29.19 14.39 55.92
C ARG A 307 30.62 14.78 56.32
N ALA A 308 31.10 15.94 55.85
CA ALA A 308 32.41 16.46 56.20
C ALA A 308 32.51 16.86 57.69
N SER A 309 31.40 17.21 58.35
CA SER A 309 31.35 17.49 59.79
C SER A 309 31.15 16.25 60.67
N GLY A 310 30.76 15.11 60.07
CA GLY A 310 30.48 13.85 60.74
C GLY A 310 31.64 12.86 60.78
N SER A 311 32.71 13.03 59.98
CA SER A 311 33.92 12.20 60.04
C SER A 311 34.98 12.79 60.97
N GLY A 312 34.68 12.81 62.27
CA GLY A 312 35.69 12.96 63.32
C GLY A 312 36.23 11.60 63.73
N SER A 313 37.11 10.98 62.93
CA SER A 313 37.96 9.86 63.39
C SER A 313 39.19 9.70 62.50
N GLY A 314 40.36 10.03 63.06
CA GLY A 314 41.65 9.41 62.73
C GLY A 314 42.28 9.76 61.38
N ASP A 315 42.86 10.96 61.28
CA ASP A 315 43.95 11.21 60.33
C ASP A 315 45.23 10.61 60.93
N GLU A 316 45.48 9.32 60.69
CA GLU A 316 46.83 8.75 60.84
C GLU A 316 47.61 9.13 59.58
N GLY A 317 48.21 10.32 59.63
CA GLY A 317 49.29 10.67 58.73
C GLY A 317 50.46 9.67 58.89
N PRO A 318 51.28 9.51 57.85
CA PRO A 318 52.43 8.61 57.89
C PRO A 318 53.35 8.95 59.07
N ASP A 319 53.95 7.94 59.69
CA ASP A 319 54.99 8.15 60.68
C ASP A 319 56.24 8.81 60.04
N ASP A 320 57.19 9.26 60.86
CA ASP A 320 58.36 10.04 60.45
C ASP A 320 59.29 9.34 59.41
N GLU A 321 58.97 8.11 58.99
CA GLU A 321 59.65 7.36 57.93
C GLU A 321 58.81 7.12 56.65
N GLY A 322 57.58 7.63 56.57
CA GLY A 322 56.80 7.68 55.33
C GLY A 322 56.18 6.36 54.89
N VAL A 323 55.88 5.44 55.81
CA VAL A 323 55.32 4.11 55.49
C VAL A 323 53.87 4.01 55.94
N TYR A 324 52.98 3.58 55.05
CA TYR A 324 51.59 3.26 55.37
C TYR A 324 51.46 1.80 55.81
N THR A 325 50.76 1.53 56.91
CA THR A 325 50.39 0.18 57.34
C THR A 325 49.30 -0.39 56.42
N ALA A 326 49.70 -1.25 55.48
CA ALA A 326 48.76 -2.01 54.66
C ALA A 326 48.18 -3.18 55.47
N GLU A 327 46.85 -3.29 55.48
CA GLU A 327 46.14 -4.45 56.02
C GLU A 327 46.35 -5.65 55.09
N VAL A 328 46.91 -6.75 55.62
CA VAL A 328 47.14 -7.99 54.87
C VAL A 328 45.83 -8.78 54.85
N VAL A 329 45.24 -8.92 53.66
CA VAL A 329 44.10 -9.82 53.43
C VAL A 329 44.65 -11.21 53.13
N ASP A 330 44.35 -12.18 54.00
CA ASP A 330 44.71 -13.59 53.81
C ASP A 330 43.93 -14.21 52.62
N ASP A 331 44.67 -14.69 51.62
CA ASP A 331 44.16 -15.41 50.44
C ASP A 331 43.96 -16.91 50.75
N GLU A 332 42.78 -17.33 51.23
CA GLU A 332 42.38 -18.75 51.21
C GLU A 332 40.90 -18.96 50.81
N ALA A 333 40.64 -19.03 49.49
CA ALA A 333 39.54 -19.82 48.90
C ALA A 333 39.75 -19.99 47.37
N PRO A 334 39.37 -21.13 46.76
CA PRO A 334 39.70 -21.41 45.36
C PRO A 334 38.86 -20.59 44.37
N ARG A 335 39.53 -19.96 43.41
CA ARG A 335 38.94 -19.17 42.31
C ARG A 335 38.17 -20.07 41.34
N GLU A 336 36.83 -19.99 41.35
CA GLU A 336 36.01 -20.46 40.23
C GLU A 336 36.25 -19.56 39.00
N ARG A 337 36.51 -20.18 37.85
CA ARG A 337 36.77 -19.46 36.59
C ARG A 337 35.47 -18.82 36.09
N ALA A 338 35.37 -17.50 36.14
CA ALA A 338 34.36 -16.75 35.41
C ALA A 338 34.55 -16.93 33.90
N VAL A 339 33.60 -17.61 33.26
CA VAL A 339 33.53 -17.77 31.80
C VAL A 339 33.00 -16.46 31.21
N TRP A 340 33.85 -15.73 30.50
CA TRP A 340 33.44 -14.55 29.74
C TRP A 340 32.67 -14.97 28.48
N PRO A 341 31.50 -14.36 28.16
CA PRO A 341 30.76 -14.69 26.94
C PRO A 341 31.50 -14.19 25.68
N ALA A 342 31.49 -15.02 24.64
CA ALA A 342 32.18 -14.76 23.38
C ALA A 342 31.54 -13.60 22.59
N VAL A 343 32.38 -12.67 22.12
CA VAL A 343 32.03 -11.57 21.23
C VAL A 343 31.73 -12.11 19.83
N ALA A 344 30.56 -11.77 19.28
CA ALA A 344 30.17 -12.13 17.91
C ALA A 344 30.93 -11.26 16.89
N GLY A 345 31.72 -11.90 16.03
CA GLY A 345 32.34 -11.29 14.85
C GLY A 345 31.38 -11.22 13.65
N PRO A 346 31.58 -10.26 12.73
CA PRO A 346 30.67 -10.01 11.60
C PRO A 346 30.86 -11.05 10.49
N GLY A 347 29.79 -11.76 10.16
CA GLY A 347 29.76 -12.75 9.08
C GLY A 347 29.27 -12.17 7.76
N SER A 348 30.15 -12.15 6.77
CA SER A 348 29.87 -12.06 5.34
C SER A 348 29.79 -13.46 4.74
N ARG A 349 28.66 -13.80 4.09
CA ARG A 349 28.56 -14.46 2.77
C ARG A 349 27.11 -14.72 2.40
#